data_AF-A0A382GLN8-F1
#
_entry.id   AF-A0A382GLN8-F1
#
_cell.length_a   1.000
_cell.length_b   1.000
_cell.length_c   1.000
_cell.angle_alpha   90.00
_cell.angle_beta   90.00
_cell.angle_gamma   90.00
#
_symmetry.space_group_name_H-M   'P 1'
#
loop_
_entity.id
_entity.type
_entity.pdbx_description
1 polymer ?
#
loop_
_entity_poly.entity_id
_entity_poly.type
_entity_poly.pdbx_seq_one_letter_code
_entity_poly.pdbx_strand_id
1 'polypeptide(L)'
;MPYLALLVGMFAISTSAILIRHSVSEPLVIGTYRQAFATFIFLPFLISDKAQEIRSQSYTTIMEMSLTGILLGAHFSFFITSVKETSVAASVLLA
;
A
#
# COMPACT_ATOMS: atom_id res chain seq x y z
N MET A 1 21.65 9.79 -8.71
CA MET A 1 20.64 9.86 -7.63
C MET A 1 19.42 8.94 -7.78
N PRO A 2 18.83 8.64 -8.96
CA PRO A 2 17.65 7.76 -9.03
C PRO A 2 17.93 6.30 -8.62
N TYR A 3 19.15 5.81 -8.86
CA TYR A 3 19.57 4.45 -8.47
C TYR A 3 19.56 4.22 -6.95
N LEU A 4 19.84 5.24 -6.14
CA LEU A 4 19.79 5.12 -4.67
C LEU A 4 18.35 4.95 -4.18
N ALA A 5 17.41 5.74 -4.73
CA ALA A 5 16.00 5.60 -4.41
C ALA A 5 15.45 4.22 -4.78
N LEU A 6 15.86 3.68 -5.94
CA LEU A 6 15.52 2.32 -6.35
C LEU A 6 16.09 1.27 -5.40
N LEU A 7 17.36 1.39 -4.98
CA LEU A 7 17.99 0.46 -4.06
C LEU A 7 17.25 0.43 -2.72
N VAL A 8 16.95 1.61 -2.15
CA VAL A 8 16.17 1.73 -0.90
C VAL A 8 14.76 1.16 -1.07
N GLY A 9 14.08 1.47 -2.17
CA GLY A 9 12.74 0.95 -2.45
C GLY A 9 12.74 -0.58 -2.58
N MET A 10 13.71 -1.14 -3.28
CA MET A 10 13.85 -2.59 -3.46
C MET A 10 14.12 -3.29 -2.12
N PHE A 11 15.04 -2.75 -1.30
CA PHE A 11 15.31 -3.28 0.03
C PHE A 11 14.09 -3.22 0.96
N ALA A 12 13.35 -2.11 0.91
CA ALA A 12 12.13 -1.93 1.69
C ALA A 12 11.02 -2.91 1.29
N ILE A 13 10.79 -3.09 -0.02
CA ILE A 13 9.77 -4.03 -0.54
C ILE A 13 10.14 -5.48 -0.17
N SER A 14 11.41 -5.89 -0.35
CA SER A 14 11.87 -7.24 0.01
C SER A 14 11.75 -7.53 1.50
N THR A 15 12.16 -6.59 2.35
CA THR A 15 12.06 -6.75 3.82
C THR A 15 10.60 -6.72 4.28
N SER A 16 9.74 -5.92 3.64
CA SER A 16 8.31 -5.86 3.95
C SER A 16 7.64 -7.22 3.81
N ALA A 17 7.99 -8.05 2.82
CA ALA A 17 7.37 -9.37 2.64
C ALA A 17 7.65 -10.31 3.82
N ILE A 18 8.88 -10.26 4.37
CA ILE A 18 9.28 -11.06 5.54
C ILE A 18 8.51 -10.61 6.78
N LEU A 19 8.42 -9.29 7.02
CA LEU A 19 7.70 -8.72 8.16
C LEU A 19 6.19 -9.00 8.11
N ILE A 20 5.58 -8.91 6.92
CA ILE A 20 4.16 -9.25 6.70
C ILE A 20 3.90 -10.70 7.07
N ARG A 21 4.77 -11.62 6.64
CA ARG A 21 4.64 -13.05 6.93
C ARG A 21 4.75 -13.37 8.42
N HIS A 22 5.60 -12.64 9.15
CA HIS A 22 5.76 -12.83 10.59
C HIS A 22 4.61 -12.22 11.41
N SER A 23 3.77 -11.38 10.79
CA SER A 23 2.64 -10.75 11.47
C SER A 23 1.45 -11.70 11.61
N VAL A 24 0.91 -11.78 12.83
CA VAL A 24 -0.27 -12.58 13.17
C VAL A 24 -1.57 -11.92 12.67
N SER A 25 -1.55 -10.62 12.36
CA SER A 25 -2.73 -9.86 11.95
C SER A 25 -3.25 -10.26 10.57
N GLU A 26 -4.56 -10.08 10.35
CA GLU A 26 -5.19 -10.32 9.05
C GLU A 26 -4.59 -9.44 7.93
N PRO A 27 -4.57 -9.91 6.67
CA PRO A 27 -4.03 -9.15 5.54
C PRO A 27 -4.60 -7.73 5.41
N LEU A 28 -5.91 -7.60 5.62
CA LEU A 28 -6.64 -6.34 5.50
C LEU A 28 -6.19 -5.33 6.58
N VAL A 29 -5.95 -5.81 7.80
CA VAL A 29 -5.48 -4.98 8.91
C VAL A 29 -4.09 -4.43 8.60
N ILE A 30 -3.17 -5.29 8.14
CA ILE A 30 -1.81 -4.88 7.75
C ILE A 30 -1.83 -3.86 6.61
N GLY A 31 -2.64 -4.11 5.58
CA GLY A 31 -2.78 -3.19 4.43
C GLY A 31 -3.33 -1.83 4.84
N THR A 32 -4.36 -1.82 5.70
CA THR A 32 -4.99 -0.60 6.22
C THR A 32 -3.99 0.24 7.01
N TYR A 33 -3.29 -0.36 7.98
CA TYR A 33 -2.29 0.38 8.76
C TYR A 33 -1.19 0.94 7.87
N ARG A 34 -0.66 0.16 6.93
CA ARG A 34 0.44 0.60 6.07
C ARG A 34 0.04 1.78 5.18
N GLN A 35 -1.15 1.73 4.58
CA GLN A 35 -1.67 2.83 3.77
C GLN A 35 -2.04 4.05 4.62
N ALA A 36 -2.63 3.86 5.80
CA ALA A 36 -2.97 4.96 6.69
C ALA A 36 -1.72 5.71 7.17
N PHE A 37 -0.65 5.00 7.55
CA PHE A 37 0.62 5.61 7.94
C PHE A 37 1.26 6.37 6.78
N ALA A 38 1.29 5.79 5.58
CA ALA A 38 1.79 6.47 4.39
C ALA A 38 1.00 7.76 4.11
N THR A 39 -0.32 7.68 4.11
CA THR A 39 -1.20 8.84 3.95
C THR A 39 -0.94 9.89 5.01
N PHE A 40 -0.80 9.51 6.28
CA PHE A 40 -0.55 10.45 7.38
C PHE A 40 0.80 11.17 7.25
N ILE A 41 1.84 10.48 6.78
CA ILE A 41 3.16 11.09 6.51
C ILE A 41 3.07 12.09 5.35
N PHE A 42 2.30 11.79 4.31
CA PHE A 42 2.14 12.69 3.16
C PHE A 42 1.10 13.80 3.38
N LEU A 43 0.16 13.62 4.30
CA LEU A 43 -0.91 14.56 4.61
C LEU A 43 -0.41 15.98 4.92
N PRO A 44 0.59 16.21 5.81
CA PRO A 44 1.08 17.56 6.10
C PRO A 44 1.64 18.28 4.86
N PHE A 45 2.32 17.56 3.97
CA PHE A 45 2.85 18.13 2.72
C PHE A 45 1.73 18.50 1.75
N LEU A 46 0.66 17.69 1.72
CA LEU A 46 -0.50 17.93 0.87
C LEU A 46 -1.30 19.16 1.32
N ILE A 47 -1.51 19.32 2.64
CA ILE A 47 -2.32 20.41 3.19
C ILE A 47 -1.61 21.76 3.11
N SER A 48 -0.29 21.81 3.25
CA SER A 48 0.46 23.06 3.33
C SER A 48 0.62 23.79 1.99
N ASP A 49 0.71 23.05 0.88
CA ASP A 49 1.09 23.64 -0.42
C ASP A 49 0.10 23.32 -1.55
N LYS A 50 -0.75 22.28 -1.37
CA LYS A 50 -1.58 21.72 -2.46
C LYS A 50 -3.06 21.58 -2.13
N ALA A 51 -3.50 21.95 -0.93
CA ALA A 51 -4.91 21.83 -0.52
C ALA A 51 -5.86 22.63 -1.42
N GLN A 52 -5.47 23.83 -1.83
CA GLN A 52 -6.28 24.70 -2.68
C GLN A 52 -6.40 24.14 -4.11
N GLU A 53 -5.32 23.54 -4.61
CA GLU A 53 -5.24 22.91 -5.93
C GLU A 53 -6.13 21.65 -6.03
N ILE A 54 -6.22 20.88 -4.95
CA ILE A 54 -7.13 19.72 -4.83
C ILE A 54 -8.59 20.18 -4.77
N ARG A 55 -8.87 21.24 -4.02
CA ARG A 55 -10.24 21.78 -3.91
C ARG A 55 -10.76 22.40 -5.20
N SER A 56 -9.88 22.89 -6.08
CA SER A 56 -10.25 23.40 -7.40
C SER A 56 -10.48 22.31 -8.46
N GLN A 57 -10.26 21.03 -8.13
CA GLN A 57 -10.46 19.93 -9.08
C GLN A 57 -11.94 19.70 -9.39
N SER A 58 -12.21 19.24 -10.61
CA SER A 58 -13.55 18.84 -11.04
C SER A 58 -14.06 17.65 -10.21
N TYR A 59 -15.37 17.59 -10.01
CA TYR A 59 -16.03 16.46 -9.33
C TYR A 59 -15.68 15.11 -9.99
N THR A 60 -15.59 15.07 -11.32
CA THR A 60 -15.20 13.86 -12.06
C THR A 60 -13.81 13.38 -11.66
N THR A 61 -12.84 14.31 -11.58
CA THR A 61 -11.46 13.99 -11.17
C THR A 61 -11.41 13.48 -9.73
N ILE A 62 -12.16 14.09 -8.82
CA ILE A 62 -12.26 13.62 -7.43
C ILE A 62 -12.83 12.20 -7.38
N MET A 63 -13.82 11.89 -8.22
CA MET A 63 -14.41 10.56 -8.32
C MET A 63 -13.42 9.53 -8.89
N GLU A 64 -12.67 9.89 -9.93
CA GLU A 64 -11.60 9.05 -10.50
C GLU A 64 -10.47 8.78 -9.49
N MET A 65 -10.06 9.80 -8.73
CA MET A 65 -9.07 9.67 -7.65
C MET A 65 -9.58 8.72 -6.56
N SER A 66 -10.86 8.84 -6.18
CA SER A 66 -11.48 7.97 -5.19
C SER A 66 -11.55 6.51 -5.68
N LEU A 67 -11.94 6.30 -6.94
CA LEU A 67 -11.97 4.98 -7.56
C LEU A 67 -10.57 4.35 -7.62
N THR A 68 -9.57 5.14 -8.00
CA THR A 68 -8.16 4.72 -8.01
C THR A 68 -7.70 4.30 -6.61
N GLY A 69 -8.08 5.05 -5.58
CA GLY A 69 -7.82 4.70 -4.18
C GLY A 69 -8.43 3.36 -3.77
N ILE A 70 -9.69 3.10 -4.14
CA ILE A 70 -10.37 1.83 -3.88
C ILE A 70 -9.65 0.67 -4.56
N LEU A 71 -9.32 0.81 -5.85
CA LEU A 71 -8.60 -0.21 -6.61
C LEU A 71 -7.20 -0.47 -6.03
N LEU A 72 -6.51 0.59 -5.60
CA LEU A 72 -5.20 0.47 -4.96
C LEU A 72 -5.28 -0.26 -3.61
N GLY A 73 -6.32 0.00 -2.82
CA GLY A 73 -6.59 -0.74 -1.58
C GLY A 73 -6.85 -2.22 -1.83
N ALA A 74 -7.63 -2.55 -2.85
CA ALA A 74 -7.87 -3.94 -3.27
C ALA A 74 -6.56 -4.61 -3.74
N HIS A 75 -5.76 -3.93 -4.56
CA HIS A 75 -4.46 -4.40 -5.01
C HIS A 75 -3.53 -4.76 -3.85
N PHE A 76 -3.39 -3.87 -2.86
CA PHE A 76 -2.55 -4.16 -1.69
C PHE A 76 -3.09 -5.28 -0.82
N SER A 77 -4.41 -5.40 -0.71
CA SER A 77 -5.05 -6.51 0.01
C SER A 77 -4.70 -7.85 -0.64
N PHE A 78 -4.85 -7.95 -1.97
CA PHE A 78 -4.46 -9.16 -2.71
C PHE A 78 -2.97 -9.45 -2.63
N PHE A 79 -2.10 -8.44 -2.73
CA PHE A 79 -0.65 -8.62 -2.58
C PHE A 79 -0.28 -9.19 -1.20
N ILE A 80 -0.83 -8.63 -0.12
CA ILE A 80 -0.54 -9.09 1.25
C ILE A 80 -1.10 -10.50 1.46
N THR A 81 -2.31 -10.78 0.99
CA THR A 81 -2.89 -12.13 1.01
C THR A 81 -2.00 -13.11 0.26
N SER A 82 -1.52 -12.78 -0.94
CA SER A 82 -0.56 -13.63 -1.67
C SER A 82 0.72 -13.86 -0.85
N VAL A 83 1.30 -12.83 -0.23
CA VAL A 83 2.50 -13.01 0.62
C VAL A 83 2.24 -13.93 1.81
N LYS A 84 1.04 -13.90 2.42
CA LYS A 84 0.68 -14.77 3.56
C LYS A 84 0.31 -16.18 3.13
N GLU A 85 -0.52 -16.34 2.09
CA GLU A 85 -1.08 -17.62 1.65
C GLU A 85 -0.11 -18.45 0.79
N THR A 86 0.73 -17.81 -0.03
CA THR A 86 1.69 -18.52 -0.90
C THR A 86 2.95 -19.01 -0.17
N SER A 87 2.89 -19.05 1.16
CA SER A 87 3.95 -19.55 2.04
C SER A 87 3.51 -20.88 2.66
N VAL A 88 3.97 -22.00 2.10
CA VAL A 88 3.92 -23.37 2.68
C VAL A 88 2.54 -24.04 2.75
N ALA A 89 1.45 -23.35 3.12
CA ALA A 89 0.14 -24.00 3.34
C ALA A 89 -0.46 -24.63 2.05
N ALA A 90 -0.41 -23.92 0.92
CA ALA A 90 -0.89 -24.44 -0.36
C ALA A 90 -0.02 -25.57 -0.93
N SER A 91 1.27 -25.64 -0.55
CA SER A 91 2.18 -26.69 -1.01
C SER A 91 2.05 -27.99 -0.19
N VAL A 92 1.45 -27.94 1.00
CA VAL A 92 1.19 -29.11 1.86
C VAL A 92 -0.25 -29.62 1.69
N LEU A 93 -1.20 -28.77 1.29
CA LEU A 93 -2.59 -29.20 1.03
C LEU A 93 -2.79 -29.81 -0.37
N LEU A 94 -1.91 -29.52 -1.32
CA LEU A 94 -1.92 -30.07 -2.69
C LEU A 94 -0.83 -31.12 -2.95
N ALA A 95 -0.04 -31.49 -1.93
CA ALA A 95 0.88 -32.63 -1.94
C ALA A 95 0.34 -33.73 -1.03
#